data_AF-A0A938IW12-F1
#
_entry.id   AF-A0A938IW12-F1
#
_cell.length_a   1.000
_cell.length_b   1.000
_cell.length_c   1.000
_cell.angle_alpha   90.00
_cell.angle_beta   90.00
_cell.angle_gamma   90.00
#
_symmetry.space_group_name_H-M   'P 1'
#
loop_
_entity.id
_entity.type
_entity.pdbx_description
1 polymer ?
#
loop_
_entity_poly.entity_id
_entity_poly.type
_entity_poly.pdbx_seq_one_letter_code
_entity_poly.pdbx_strand_id
1 'polypeptide(L)'
;MTNVDIGIYNRATCALLSRVSLKSFFGRTNTAETLFDPRVIYDKRTGRFFVTVESRNSGNTDQFQFFAVSTSSAASAFFKYTLLLSQGTFRFCKRALNSFWDYPNVGSNAYRWYVTANDFPATGAASGAALVINKSPTLTGSMTTVSCFAGLPSNIAPPIVLDTSTTATLLSPGSGGGSAIARRDFVVNTAGVGSNDALIARPSFPIPAWTSSAGGVQPNGQRLDALDGRFQSASIQSRGLLWNVHTINQSGFARARLYRLTNASTTVSPAPSLIFTPFTTVKDDIFNPSVATGSGLVNAPIFITATRTVRTIPGPSGNALMLMFSGLNASANGADWAADGIRASAVAIATASGTTCNTSSRLVCRWGDYSSTQVDPLSSGRGLGWNQFNPGPGTTQFNWATASGQVDLNLPFAPAQQAAGE
;
A
#
# COMPACT_ATOMS: atom_id res chain seq x y z
N MET A 1 1.10 20.04 -4.93
CA MET A 1 1.23 18.84 -4.08
C MET A 1 0.39 17.73 -4.70
N THR A 2 0.89 16.49 -4.63
CA THR A 2 0.17 15.27 -5.05
C THR A 2 -0.53 14.63 -3.85
N ASN A 3 -1.41 13.65 -4.08
CA ASN A 3 -2.05 12.87 -3.01
C ASN A 3 -2.90 13.70 -2.03
N VAL A 4 -3.57 14.76 -2.49
CA VAL A 4 -4.33 15.69 -1.61
C VAL A 4 -5.85 15.55 -1.70
N ASP A 5 -6.34 14.55 -2.43
CA ASP A 5 -7.77 14.30 -2.64
C ASP A 5 -8.15 12.86 -2.31
N ILE A 6 -9.44 12.63 -2.06
CA ILE A 6 -10.05 11.31 -1.95
C ILE A 6 -11.23 11.20 -2.92
N GLY A 7 -11.38 10.02 -3.53
CA GLY A 7 -12.45 9.71 -4.47
C GLY A 7 -13.29 8.51 -4.02
N ILE A 8 -14.58 8.54 -4.33
CA ILE A 8 -15.50 7.40 -4.19
C ILE A 8 -15.80 6.87 -5.59
N TYR A 9 -15.66 5.57 -5.78
CA TYR A 9 -15.85 4.91 -7.06
C TYR A 9 -17.03 3.94 -6.98
N ASN A 10 -17.78 3.84 -8.07
CA ASN A 10 -18.80 2.82 -8.23
C ASN A 10 -18.12 1.46 -8.37
N ARG A 11 -18.43 0.51 -7.48
CA ARG A 11 -17.80 -0.82 -7.50
C ARG A 11 -18.00 -1.57 -8.83
N ALA A 12 -19.21 -1.53 -9.39
CA ALA A 12 -19.55 -2.34 -10.55
C ALA A 12 -18.93 -1.83 -11.86
N THR A 13 -18.82 -0.51 -11.99
CA THR A 13 -18.35 0.14 -13.23
C THR A 13 -16.95 0.73 -13.11
N CYS A 14 -16.39 0.78 -11.89
CA CYS A 14 -15.14 1.49 -11.58
C CYS A 14 -15.19 2.99 -11.94
N ALA A 15 -16.37 3.57 -12.13
CA ALA A 15 -16.53 4.99 -12.43
C ALA A 15 -16.36 5.86 -11.19
N LEU A 16 -15.69 7.01 -11.31
CA LEU A 16 -15.60 8.00 -10.24
C LEU A 16 -16.98 8.64 -10.00
N LEU A 17 -17.50 8.53 -8.78
CA LEU A 17 -18.77 9.11 -8.37
C LEU A 17 -18.60 10.51 -7.74
N SER A 18 -17.58 10.66 -6.91
CA SER A 18 -17.28 11.93 -6.24
C SER A 18 -15.80 12.03 -5.93
N ARG A 19 -15.25 13.25 -5.95
CA ARG A 19 -13.89 13.56 -5.52
C ARG A 19 -13.91 14.85 -4.71
N VAL A 20 -13.25 14.84 -3.56
CA VAL A 20 -13.10 16.01 -2.70
C VAL A 20 -11.67 16.12 -2.21
N SER A 21 -11.23 17.32 -1.86
CA SER A 21 -9.94 17.48 -1.18
C SER A 21 -9.97 16.81 0.19
N LEU A 22 -8.80 16.34 0.66
CA LEU A 22 -8.68 15.76 1.99
C LEU A 22 -9.02 16.77 3.08
N LYS A 23 -8.70 18.06 2.88
CA LYS A 23 -9.13 19.14 3.79
C LYS A 23 -10.65 19.23 3.87
N SER A 24 -11.33 19.23 2.74
CA SER A 24 -12.80 19.23 2.69
C SER A 24 -13.37 17.98 3.36
N PHE A 25 -12.78 16.80 3.09
CA PHE A 25 -13.20 15.55 3.71
C PHE A 25 -13.06 15.58 5.24
N PHE A 26 -11.95 16.10 5.79
CA PHE A 26 -11.74 16.19 7.24
C PHE A 26 -12.23 17.50 7.90
N GLY A 27 -12.84 18.42 7.14
CA GLY A 27 -13.33 19.70 7.66
C GLY A 27 -12.21 20.64 8.15
N ARG A 28 -11.04 20.64 7.49
CA ARG A 28 -9.88 21.45 7.87
C ARG A 28 -9.83 22.78 7.12
N THR A 29 -9.65 23.86 7.87
CA THR A 29 -9.61 25.24 7.33
C THR A 29 -8.23 25.90 7.42
N ASN A 30 -7.29 25.36 8.21
CA ASN A 30 -5.94 25.89 8.31
C ASN A 30 -5.25 25.86 6.94
N THR A 31 -4.85 27.03 6.44
CA THR A 31 -4.22 27.18 5.12
C THR A 31 -2.76 26.72 5.10
N ALA A 32 -2.05 26.80 6.23
CA ALA A 32 -0.67 26.34 6.38
C ALA A 32 -0.55 24.81 6.54
N GLU A 33 -1.61 24.15 7.02
CA GLU A 33 -1.68 22.69 7.08
C GLU A 33 -1.97 22.13 5.68
N THR A 34 -1.32 21.05 5.28
CA THR A 34 -1.72 20.25 4.12
C THR A 34 -1.95 18.82 4.57
N LEU A 35 -3.02 18.22 4.06
CA LEU A 35 -3.33 16.81 4.24
C LEU A 35 -2.92 16.04 2.99
N PHE A 36 -2.18 14.93 3.15
CA PHE A 36 -1.62 14.17 2.03
C PHE A 36 -1.51 12.66 2.34
N ASP A 37 -1.12 11.90 1.31
CA ASP A 37 -0.86 10.46 1.35
C ASP A 37 -1.98 9.60 1.95
N PRO A 38 -3.21 9.70 1.39
CA PRO A 38 -4.34 8.94 1.88
C PRO A 38 -4.12 7.45 1.63
N ARG A 39 -4.44 6.63 2.64
CA ARG A 39 -4.60 5.18 2.47
C ARG A 39 -6.00 4.75 2.84
N VAL A 40 -6.53 3.79 2.11
CA VAL A 40 -7.89 3.27 2.29
C VAL A 40 -7.86 1.74 2.21
N ILE A 41 -8.50 1.09 3.18
CA ILE A 41 -8.80 -0.35 3.15
C ILE A 41 -10.28 -0.59 3.42
N TYR A 42 -10.84 -1.64 2.83
CA TYR A 42 -12.14 -2.18 3.24
C TYR A 42 -11.92 -3.40 4.14
N ASP A 43 -12.36 -3.31 5.39
CA ASP A 43 -12.34 -4.44 6.32
C ASP A 43 -13.62 -5.26 6.17
N LYS A 44 -13.50 -6.41 5.52
CA LYS A 44 -14.63 -7.31 5.25
C LYS A 44 -15.32 -7.79 6.53
N ARG A 45 -14.61 -7.90 7.66
CA ARG A 45 -15.20 -8.37 8.93
C ARG A 45 -16.21 -7.36 9.50
N THR A 46 -15.90 -6.08 9.42
CA THR A 46 -16.77 -5.01 9.95
C THR A 46 -17.64 -4.37 8.88
N GLY A 47 -17.37 -4.67 7.60
CA GLY A 47 -18.01 -4.03 6.47
C GLY A 47 -17.73 -2.52 6.41
N ARG A 48 -16.58 -2.08 6.93
CA ARG A 48 -16.21 -0.65 7.02
C ARG A 48 -14.99 -0.33 6.19
N PHE A 49 -14.98 0.87 5.63
CA PHE A 49 -13.79 1.53 5.13
C PHE A 49 -13.04 2.20 6.27
N PHE A 50 -11.72 1.99 6.29
CA PHE A 50 -10.80 2.72 7.14
C PHE A 50 -9.92 3.60 6.25
N VAL A 51 -9.95 4.90 6.51
CA VAL A 51 -9.20 5.94 5.78
C VAL A 51 -8.18 6.55 6.72
N THR A 52 -6.94 6.72 6.29
CA THR A 52 -5.91 7.45 7.04
C THR A 52 -5.27 8.51 6.16
N VAL A 53 -4.88 9.63 6.74
CA VAL A 53 -4.25 10.77 6.08
C VAL A 53 -3.32 11.46 7.06
N GLU A 54 -2.12 11.83 6.63
CA GLU A 54 -1.20 12.59 7.46
C GLU A 54 -1.20 14.07 7.08
N SER A 55 -0.72 14.90 8.00
CA SER A 55 -0.60 16.33 7.75
C SER A 55 0.83 16.83 7.75
N ARG A 56 1.01 18.01 7.20
CA ARG A 56 2.23 18.81 7.27
C ARG A 56 1.83 20.25 7.43
N ASN A 57 2.37 20.93 8.43
CA ASN A 57 2.24 22.37 8.55
C ASN A 57 3.49 23.03 7.94
N SER A 58 3.31 23.99 7.03
CA SER A 58 4.45 24.70 6.41
C SER A 58 5.10 25.74 7.32
N GLY A 59 4.40 26.19 8.36
CA GLY A 59 4.86 27.24 9.28
C GLY A 59 5.54 26.75 10.55
N ASN A 60 5.47 25.44 10.87
CA ASN A 60 6.04 24.87 12.08
C ASN A 60 6.30 23.35 11.92
N THR A 61 6.64 22.67 13.02
CA THR A 61 6.88 21.21 13.05
C THR A 61 5.68 20.40 13.55
N ASP A 62 4.51 21.01 13.62
CA ASP A 62 3.30 20.31 14.06
C ASP A 62 2.85 19.32 12.99
N GLN A 63 2.42 18.15 13.45
CA GLN A 63 1.99 17.08 12.58
C GLN A 63 0.85 16.28 13.22
N PHE A 64 -0.12 15.91 12.41
CA PHE A 64 -1.30 15.18 12.85
C PHE A 64 -1.52 13.95 11.96
N GLN A 65 -1.95 12.85 12.57
CA GLN A 65 -2.50 11.71 11.85
C GLN A 65 -4.03 11.80 11.93
N PHE A 66 -4.67 12.00 10.79
CA PHE A 66 -6.12 11.91 10.66
C PHE A 66 -6.50 10.49 10.26
N PHE A 67 -7.63 10.01 10.78
CA PHE A 67 -8.25 8.79 10.27
C PHE A 67 -9.77 8.88 10.35
N ALA A 68 -10.44 8.07 9.53
CA ALA A 68 -11.88 8.02 9.48
C ALA A 68 -12.37 6.58 9.28
N VAL A 69 -13.52 6.26 9.87
CA VAL A 69 -14.19 4.97 9.73
C VAL A 69 -15.57 5.21 9.15
N SER A 70 -15.88 4.56 8.02
CA SER A 70 -17.21 4.69 7.42
C SER A 70 -18.28 4.18 8.38
N THR A 71 -19.46 4.79 8.38
CA THR A 71 -20.59 4.32 9.19
C THR A 71 -21.24 3.05 8.65
N SER A 72 -21.02 2.72 7.36
CA SER A 72 -21.53 1.54 6.67
C SER A 72 -20.64 1.15 5.48
N SER A 73 -20.95 0.03 4.83
CA SER A 73 -20.30 -0.45 3.60
C SER A 73 -20.58 0.40 2.36
N ALA A 74 -21.47 1.41 2.45
CA ALA A 74 -21.75 2.34 1.37
C ALA A 74 -20.78 3.55 1.36
N ALA A 75 -19.99 3.76 2.42
CA ALA A 75 -19.08 4.90 2.56
C ALA A 75 -19.73 6.29 2.38
N SER A 76 -21.03 6.42 2.69
CA SER A 76 -21.76 7.69 2.55
C SER A 76 -21.50 8.67 3.70
N ALA A 77 -21.09 8.18 4.86
CA ALA A 77 -20.73 8.98 6.03
C ALA A 77 -19.59 8.33 6.81
N PHE A 78 -18.89 9.13 7.62
CA PHE A 78 -17.70 8.71 8.36
C PHE A 78 -17.63 9.33 9.75
N PHE A 79 -17.20 8.54 10.73
CA PHE A 79 -16.65 9.03 11.99
C PHE A 79 -15.20 9.44 11.77
N LYS A 80 -14.82 10.66 12.17
CA LYS A 80 -13.52 11.27 11.85
C LYS A 80 -12.77 11.58 13.13
N TYR A 81 -11.47 11.31 13.11
CA TYR A 81 -10.59 11.39 14.25
C TYR A 81 -9.32 12.14 13.89
N THR A 82 -8.74 12.82 14.88
CA THR A 82 -7.45 13.49 14.78
C THR A 82 -6.56 12.99 15.92
N LEU A 83 -5.36 12.54 15.58
CA LEU A 83 -4.32 12.18 16.52
C LEU A 83 -3.17 13.18 16.39
N LEU A 84 -2.74 13.73 17.52
CA LEU A 84 -1.57 14.61 17.57
C LEU A 84 -0.30 13.76 17.50
N LEU A 85 0.53 13.97 16.47
CA LEU A 85 1.86 13.38 16.39
C LEU A 85 2.91 14.35 16.96
N SER A 86 2.78 15.64 16.66
CA SER A 86 3.54 16.71 17.30
C SER A 86 2.73 18.00 17.34
N GLN A 87 2.81 18.74 18.45
CA GLN A 87 2.26 20.09 18.57
C GLN A 87 3.05 20.91 19.60
N GLY A 88 3.72 21.98 19.17
CA GLY A 88 4.59 22.76 20.05
C GLY A 88 5.73 21.90 20.61
N THR A 89 5.76 21.68 21.93
CA THR A 89 6.74 20.80 22.59
C THR A 89 6.26 19.36 22.79
N PHE A 90 4.98 19.08 22.50
CA PHE A 90 4.41 17.75 22.60
C PHE A 90 4.80 16.88 21.40
N ARG A 91 5.06 15.60 21.66
CA ARG A 91 5.22 14.58 20.62
C ARG A 91 4.63 13.24 21.03
N PHE A 92 4.10 12.51 20.07
CA PHE A 92 3.63 11.14 20.18
C PHE A 92 4.02 10.37 18.92
N CYS A 93 4.61 9.20 19.09
CA CYS A 93 5.09 8.34 18.00
C CYS A 93 6.13 8.93 17.03
N LYS A 94 6.68 10.12 17.34
CA LYS A 94 7.80 10.75 16.64
C LYS A 94 9.06 10.74 17.50
N ARG A 95 10.22 10.51 16.88
CA ARG A 95 11.54 10.50 17.53
C ARG A 95 12.06 11.88 17.87
N ALA A 96 11.62 12.92 17.16
CA ALA A 96 11.92 14.31 17.47
C ALA A 96 10.72 15.19 17.08
N LEU A 97 10.69 16.43 17.57
CA LEU A 97 9.65 17.39 17.16
C LEU A 97 9.75 17.70 15.66
N ASN A 98 10.98 17.84 15.16
CA ASN A 98 11.30 18.15 13.77
C ASN A 98 11.48 16.94 12.86
N SER A 99 11.24 15.71 13.36
CA SER A 99 11.18 14.55 12.46
C SER A 99 9.87 14.59 11.65
N PHE A 100 9.79 13.86 10.55
CA PHE A 100 8.67 13.88 9.63
C PHE A 100 8.06 12.48 9.50
N TRP A 101 6.82 12.36 9.96
CA TRP A 101 5.99 11.16 9.75
C TRP A 101 5.51 11.15 8.30
N ASP A 102 5.88 10.12 7.55
CA ASP A 102 5.59 10.03 6.11
C ASP A 102 5.64 8.58 5.64
N TYR A 103 5.09 8.33 4.46
CA TYR A 103 5.02 7.04 3.79
C TYR A 103 4.16 6.01 4.53
N PRO A 104 2.88 6.34 4.82
CA PRO A 104 2.06 5.52 5.68
C PRO A 104 1.68 4.21 5.00
N ASN A 105 1.44 3.16 5.78
CA ASN A 105 0.70 1.97 5.36
C ASN A 105 -0.39 1.66 6.38
N VAL A 106 -1.44 0.97 5.93
CA VAL A 106 -2.60 0.65 6.78
C VAL A 106 -2.92 -0.83 6.73
N GLY A 107 -3.37 -1.36 7.87
CA GLY A 107 -3.74 -2.75 8.00
C GLY A 107 -4.80 -2.93 9.07
N SER A 108 -5.25 -4.17 9.25
CA SER A 108 -6.19 -4.47 10.32
C SER A 108 -6.21 -5.96 10.68
N ASN A 109 -6.62 -6.25 11.91
CA ASN A 109 -7.08 -7.57 12.33
C ASN A 109 -8.47 -7.46 12.97
N ALA A 110 -8.96 -8.49 13.66
CA ALA A 110 -10.29 -8.44 14.27
C ALA A 110 -10.45 -7.31 15.33
N TYR A 111 -9.36 -6.84 15.94
CA TYR A 111 -9.40 -5.98 17.14
C TYR A 111 -8.78 -4.60 16.96
N ARG A 112 -7.88 -4.42 15.99
CA ARG A 112 -7.08 -3.21 15.82
C ARG A 112 -7.08 -2.71 14.39
N TRP A 113 -7.00 -1.39 14.26
CA TRP A 113 -6.48 -0.73 13.06
C TRP A 113 -4.99 -0.47 13.25
N TYR A 114 -4.23 -0.61 12.17
CA TYR A 114 -2.81 -0.29 12.14
C TYR A 114 -2.58 0.88 11.18
N VAL A 115 -1.85 1.88 11.63
CA VAL A 115 -1.25 2.91 10.76
C VAL A 115 0.24 2.90 11.03
N THR A 116 1.02 2.48 10.06
CA THR A 116 2.48 2.52 10.15
C THR A 116 3.02 3.65 9.29
N ALA A 117 4.22 4.13 9.59
CA ALA A 117 4.91 5.10 8.76
C ALA A 117 6.43 5.03 8.99
N ASN A 118 7.16 5.78 8.17
CA ASN A 118 8.52 6.17 8.46
C ASN A 118 8.53 7.48 9.24
N ASP A 119 9.39 7.54 10.25
CA ASP A 119 9.73 8.74 10.97
C ASP A 119 11.12 9.21 10.51
N PHE A 120 11.12 10.17 9.59
CA PHE A 120 12.30 10.72 8.95
C PHE A 120 12.94 11.80 9.84
N PRO A 121 14.15 11.59 10.38
CA PRO A 121 14.84 12.64 11.11
C PRO A 121 15.28 13.75 10.15
N ALA A 122 15.61 14.93 10.68
CA ALA A 122 16.23 16.00 9.88
C ALA A 122 17.56 15.56 9.23
N THR A 123 18.28 14.64 9.88
CA THR A 123 19.53 14.06 9.39
C THR A 123 19.60 12.57 9.75
N GLY A 124 20.13 11.75 8.86
CA GLY A 124 20.33 10.32 9.08
C GLY A 124 19.19 9.45 8.56
N ALA A 125 19.18 8.18 8.98
CA ALA A 125 18.23 7.19 8.48
C ALA A 125 16.86 7.26 9.18
N ALA A 126 15.81 7.07 8.38
CA ALA A 126 14.46 6.91 8.89
C ALA A 126 14.32 5.65 9.74
N SER A 127 13.40 5.67 10.69
CA SER A 127 12.95 4.49 11.43
C SER A 127 11.46 4.28 11.22
N GLY A 128 10.99 3.04 11.29
CA GLY A 128 9.56 2.77 11.27
C GLY A 128 8.90 3.09 12.61
N ALA A 129 7.60 3.32 12.54
CA ALA A 129 6.72 3.39 13.70
C ALA A 129 5.34 2.83 13.35
N ALA A 130 4.60 2.41 14.37
CA ALA A 130 3.26 1.84 14.23
C ALA A 130 2.32 2.42 15.29
N LEU A 131 1.26 3.05 14.82
CA LEU A 131 0.07 3.38 15.59
C LEU A 131 -0.86 2.18 15.59
N VAL A 132 -1.34 1.81 16.77
CA VAL A 132 -2.28 0.72 16.98
C VAL A 132 -3.52 1.29 17.64
N ILE A 133 -4.64 1.25 16.93
CA ILE A 133 -5.88 1.91 17.31
C ILE A 133 -6.92 0.85 17.67
N ASN A 134 -7.60 1.01 18.81
CA ASN A 134 -8.69 0.10 19.16
C ASN A 134 -9.84 0.24 18.15
N LYS A 135 -10.19 -0.86 17.50
CA LYS A 135 -11.18 -0.87 16.41
C LYS A 135 -12.59 -0.63 16.92
N SER A 136 -13.01 -1.31 17.98
CA SER A 136 -14.42 -1.38 18.39
C SER A 136 -15.07 0.00 18.62
N PRO A 137 -14.48 0.93 19.41
CA PRO A 137 -15.09 2.24 19.64
C PRO A 137 -15.23 3.08 18.37
N THR A 138 -14.35 2.87 17.39
CA THR A 138 -14.36 3.63 16.13
C THR A 138 -15.51 3.27 15.20
N LEU A 139 -16.15 2.10 15.42
CA LEU A 139 -17.28 1.65 14.63
C LEU A 139 -18.59 2.38 14.97
N THR A 140 -18.64 3.05 16.13
CA THR A 140 -19.80 3.79 16.63
C THR A 140 -19.53 5.28 16.83
N GLY A 141 -18.36 5.78 16.42
CA GLY A 141 -17.97 7.18 16.61
C GLY A 141 -17.49 7.52 18.02
N SER A 142 -17.35 6.53 18.90
CA SER A 142 -16.89 6.72 20.28
C SER A 142 -15.39 7.06 20.31
N MET A 143 -14.95 7.67 21.42
CA MET A 143 -13.53 7.87 21.67
C MET A 143 -12.79 6.52 21.68
N THR A 144 -11.60 6.51 21.10
CA THR A 144 -10.76 5.32 21.01
C THR A 144 -9.39 5.59 21.64
N THR A 145 -8.69 4.52 21.94
CA THR A 145 -7.33 4.53 22.48
C THR A 145 -6.33 4.17 21.40
N VAL A 146 -5.19 4.85 21.41
CA VAL A 146 -4.11 4.64 20.45
C VAL A 146 -2.81 4.38 21.20
N SER A 147 -2.13 3.29 20.85
CA SER A 147 -0.79 2.96 21.32
C SER A 147 0.22 3.20 20.20
N CYS A 148 1.47 3.47 20.56
CA CYS A 148 2.56 3.63 19.61
C CYS A 148 3.67 2.62 19.88
N PHE A 149 4.20 2.03 18.81
CA PHE A 149 5.46 1.32 18.78
C PHE A 149 6.42 2.07 17.87
N ALA A 150 7.47 2.68 18.43
CA ALA A 150 8.47 3.47 17.70
C ALA A 150 9.81 2.73 17.60
N GLY A 151 10.75 3.27 16.81
CA GLY A 151 12.08 2.70 16.66
C GLY A 151 12.11 1.35 15.94
N LEU A 152 11.13 1.12 15.06
CA LEU A 152 11.01 -0.09 14.26
C LEU A 152 11.91 -0.02 13.03
N PRO A 153 12.16 -1.13 12.33
CA PRO A 153 12.73 -1.09 10.98
C PRO A 153 11.92 -0.15 10.07
N SER A 154 12.59 0.62 9.22
CA SER A 154 11.91 1.49 8.25
C SER A 154 11.01 0.69 7.31
N ASN A 155 9.97 1.32 6.81
CA ASN A 155 9.00 0.76 5.88
C ASN A 155 8.34 -0.53 6.40
N ILE A 156 7.80 -0.45 7.61
CA ILE A 156 7.01 -1.53 8.18
C ILE A 156 5.59 -1.53 7.56
N ALA A 157 5.21 -2.61 6.90
CA ALA A 157 3.91 -2.84 6.30
C ALA A 157 3.05 -3.71 7.23
N PRO A 158 1.91 -3.19 7.73
CA PRO A 158 1.00 -3.98 8.54
C PRO A 158 0.20 -4.95 7.67
N PRO A 159 -0.29 -6.06 8.24
CA PRO A 159 -1.14 -6.97 7.50
C PRO A 159 -2.60 -6.51 7.50
N ILE A 160 -3.32 -6.89 6.46
CA ILE A 160 -4.75 -7.16 6.52
C ILE A 160 -4.88 -8.64 6.85
N VAL A 161 -5.20 -8.94 8.10
CA VAL A 161 -5.48 -10.30 8.56
C VAL A 161 -6.88 -10.66 8.11
N LEU A 162 -7.05 -11.78 7.42
CA LEU A 162 -8.33 -12.23 6.85
C LEU A 162 -8.96 -13.40 7.61
N ASP A 163 -8.19 -14.13 8.41
CA ASP A 163 -8.65 -15.26 9.21
C ASP A 163 -8.97 -14.85 10.66
N THR A 164 -9.16 -15.83 11.55
CA THR A 164 -9.43 -15.60 12.98
C THR A 164 -8.16 -15.37 13.81
N SER A 165 -7.00 -15.19 13.18
CA SER A 165 -5.74 -15.01 13.91
C SER A 165 -5.78 -13.75 14.78
N THR A 166 -5.45 -13.92 16.05
CA THR A 166 -5.27 -12.82 17.01
C THR A 166 -3.91 -12.14 16.85
N THR A 167 -2.99 -12.75 16.10
CA THR A 167 -1.66 -12.20 15.83
C THR A 167 -1.63 -11.54 14.47
N ALA A 168 -1.14 -10.31 14.40
CA ALA A 168 -0.87 -9.62 13.15
C ALA A 168 0.65 -9.56 12.92
N THR A 169 1.14 -10.11 11.81
CA THR A 169 2.57 -10.07 11.47
C THR A 169 2.89 -8.93 10.52
N LEU A 170 3.70 -7.98 11.00
CA LEU A 170 4.18 -6.83 10.26
C LEU A 170 5.53 -7.16 9.60
N LEU A 171 5.72 -6.68 8.36
CA LEU A 171 6.88 -6.97 7.53
C LEU A 171 7.63 -5.70 7.14
N SER A 172 8.95 -5.74 7.01
CA SER A 172 9.74 -4.63 6.48
C SER A 172 10.86 -5.16 5.58
N PRO A 173 10.99 -4.68 4.33
CA PRO A 173 12.12 -4.99 3.48
C PRO A 173 13.28 -4.00 3.71
N GLY A 174 13.06 -2.92 4.47
CA GLY A 174 13.93 -1.75 4.49
C GLY A 174 13.77 -0.89 3.23
N SER A 175 14.87 -0.32 2.76
CA SER A 175 14.92 0.59 1.61
C SER A 175 16.30 0.53 0.93
N GLY A 176 16.35 0.69 -0.38
CA GLY A 176 17.58 0.77 -1.18
C GLY A 176 18.14 -0.58 -1.60
N GLY A 177 18.04 -1.60 -0.74
CA GLY A 177 18.42 -2.98 -1.02
C GLY A 177 18.39 -3.86 0.22
N GLY A 178 18.52 -5.17 0.05
CA GLY A 178 18.54 -6.12 1.16
C GLY A 178 18.51 -7.58 0.73
N SER A 179 18.57 -8.49 1.70
CA SER A 179 18.48 -9.95 1.52
C SER A 179 17.61 -10.63 2.59
N ALA A 180 16.86 -9.85 3.36
CA ALA A 180 15.93 -10.34 4.36
C ALA A 180 14.71 -9.42 4.49
N ILE A 181 13.58 -9.98 4.92
CA ILE A 181 12.39 -9.23 5.32
C ILE A 181 12.28 -9.31 6.85
N ALA A 182 12.44 -8.18 7.52
CA ALA A 182 12.26 -8.08 8.96
C ALA A 182 10.82 -8.37 9.35
N ARG A 183 10.65 -9.08 10.47
CA ARG A 183 9.35 -9.55 10.97
C ARG A 183 9.10 -9.07 12.41
N ARG A 184 7.87 -8.63 12.66
CA ARG A 184 7.36 -8.31 14.00
C ARG A 184 5.97 -8.91 14.15
N ASP A 185 5.72 -9.63 15.23
CA ASP A 185 4.39 -10.15 15.55
C ASP A 185 3.72 -9.23 16.56
N PHE A 186 2.59 -8.64 16.19
CA PHE A 186 1.72 -7.94 17.10
C PHE A 186 0.74 -8.94 17.73
N VAL A 187 0.80 -9.07 19.05
CA VAL A 187 -0.07 -9.94 19.85
C VAL A 187 -1.08 -9.08 20.59
N VAL A 188 -2.36 -9.30 20.28
CA VAL A 188 -3.49 -8.60 20.92
C VAL A 188 -3.68 -9.10 22.34
N ASN A 189 -3.80 -8.19 23.30
CA ASN A 189 -4.45 -8.49 24.57
C ASN A 189 -5.98 -8.39 24.39
N THR A 190 -6.68 -9.52 24.55
CA THR A 190 -8.13 -9.63 24.39
C THR A 190 -8.91 -9.19 25.63
N ALA A 191 -8.26 -9.02 26.78
CA ALA A 191 -8.91 -8.67 28.06
C ALA A 191 -9.20 -7.16 28.25
N GLY A 192 -8.87 -6.32 27.27
CA GLY A 192 -9.04 -4.86 27.36
C GLY A 192 -7.80 -4.09 26.88
N VAL A 193 -7.96 -2.77 26.73
CA VAL A 193 -6.98 -1.87 26.09
C VAL A 193 -5.61 -1.85 26.78
N GLY A 194 -4.54 -1.92 25.96
CA GLY A 194 -3.39 -1.00 26.04
C GLY A 194 -2.26 -1.26 27.02
N SER A 195 -2.38 -2.13 28.02
CA SER A 195 -1.24 -2.43 28.93
C SER A 195 -0.40 -3.64 28.52
N ASN A 196 -0.95 -4.59 27.75
CA ASN A 196 -0.25 -5.84 27.38
C ASN A 196 -0.27 -6.15 25.88
N ASP A 197 -0.69 -5.23 25.00
CA ASP A 197 -0.47 -5.39 23.56
C ASP A 197 1.05 -5.41 23.32
N ALA A 198 1.56 -6.42 22.64
CA ALA A 198 3.00 -6.62 22.46
C ALA A 198 3.38 -6.64 20.98
N LEU A 199 4.47 -5.96 20.62
CA LEU A 199 5.08 -6.05 19.31
C LEU A 199 6.43 -6.77 19.44
N ILE A 200 6.44 -8.04 19.07
CA ILE A 200 7.53 -8.96 19.37
C ILE A 200 8.45 -9.10 18.16
N ALA A 201 9.76 -8.94 18.38
CA ALA A 201 10.79 -9.25 17.40
C ALA A 201 10.80 -10.74 17.05
N ARG A 202 10.75 -11.04 15.76
CA ARG A 202 10.90 -12.39 15.22
C ARG A 202 12.12 -12.46 14.30
N PRO A 203 12.69 -13.65 14.08
CA PRO A 203 13.65 -13.85 13.01
C PRO A 203 13.12 -13.32 11.67
N SER A 204 14.01 -12.68 10.89
CA SER A 204 13.69 -12.14 9.57
C SER A 204 13.61 -13.24 8.52
N PHE A 205 12.74 -13.13 7.53
CA PHE A 205 12.67 -14.09 6.42
C PHE A 205 13.88 -13.92 5.49
N PRO A 206 14.70 -14.95 5.24
CA PRO A 206 15.75 -14.85 4.24
C PRO A 206 15.13 -14.77 2.84
N ILE A 207 15.61 -13.86 2.00
CA ILE A 207 15.15 -13.70 0.61
C ILE A 207 16.36 -13.51 -0.33
N PRO A 208 16.22 -13.78 -1.64
CA PRO A 208 17.24 -13.40 -2.60
C PRO A 208 17.55 -11.91 -2.53
N ALA A 209 18.83 -11.57 -2.64
CA ALA A 209 19.29 -10.19 -2.62
C ALA A 209 18.57 -9.34 -3.67
N TRP A 210 18.39 -8.06 -3.35
CA TRP A 210 17.76 -7.08 -4.23
C TRP A 210 18.33 -5.69 -3.99
N THR A 211 18.17 -4.83 -4.99
CA THR A 211 18.47 -3.40 -4.93
C THR A 211 17.31 -2.59 -5.52
N SER A 212 17.25 -1.31 -5.19
CA SER A 212 16.32 -0.36 -5.78
C SER A 212 16.48 -0.25 -7.31
N SER A 213 15.37 -0.07 -8.02
CA SER A 213 15.37 0.12 -9.48
C SER A 213 15.71 1.56 -9.86
N ALA A 214 16.32 1.74 -11.02
CA ALA A 214 16.64 3.06 -11.58
C ALA A 214 15.43 3.76 -12.25
N GLY A 215 14.20 3.38 -11.89
CA GLY A 215 12.95 3.91 -12.45
C GLY A 215 12.40 3.11 -13.65
N GLY A 216 11.11 3.28 -13.93
CA GLY A 216 10.44 2.68 -15.09
C GLY A 216 10.60 3.54 -16.34
N VAL A 217 11.21 3.01 -17.41
CA VAL A 217 11.56 3.81 -18.59
C VAL A 217 10.38 3.85 -19.57
N GLN A 218 10.02 5.06 -19.99
CA GLN A 218 8.99 5.32 -21.00
C GLN A 218 9.59 5.35 -22.42
N PRO A 219 8.76 5.29 -23.48
CA PRO A 219 9.22 5.34 -24.87
C PRO A 219 9.98 6.62 -25.24
N ASN A 220 9.69 7.73 -24.56
CA ASN A 220 10.39 9.01 -24.74
C ASN A 220 11.73 9.08 -23.97
N GLY A 221 12.19 7.97 -23.39
CA GLY A 221 13.43 7.88 -22.61
C GLY A 221 13.37 8.47 -21.20
N GLN A 222 12.24 9.06 -20.78
CA GLN A 222 12.07 9.54 -19.42
C GLN A 222 11.86 8.36 -18.46
N ARG A 223 12.46 8.44 -17.27
CA ARG A 223 12.31 7.46 -16.19
C ARG A 223 11.22 7.92 -15.23
N LEU A 224 10.25 7.07 -14.94
CA LEU A 224 9.28 7.27 -13.87
C LEU A 224 9.85 6.75 -12.56
N ASP A 225 9.59 7.48 -11.49
CA ASP A 225 9.96 7.09 -10.14
C ASP A 225 9.34 5.74 -9.77
N ALA A 226 10.20 4.74 -9.58
CA ALA A 226 9.84 3.39 -9.17
C ALA A 226 10.17 3.13 -7.68
N LEU A 227 10.52 4.20 -6.97
CA LEU A 227 10.94 4.22 -5.57
C LEU A 227 12.18 3.34 -5.30
N ASP A 228 12.48 3.17 -4.03
CA ASP A 228 13.69 2.55 -3.49
C ASP A 228 13.47 1.10 -3.02
N GLY A 229 12.41 0.45 -3.51
CA GLY A 229 12.05 -0.93 -3.17
C GLY A 229 11.41 -1.14 -1.79
N ARG A 230 10.91 -0.07 -1.18
CA ARG A 230 9.96 -0.17 -0.07
C ARG A 230 8.66 -0.89 -0.49
N PHE A 231 8.02 -1.63 0.42
CA PHE A 231 6.62 -2.03 0.30
C PHE A 231 5.74 -0.80 0.20
N GLN A 232 4.82 -0.81 -0.76
CA GLN A 232 3.91 0.31 -1.07
C GLN A 232 2.47 0.06 -0.64
N SER A 233 2.17 -1.16 -0.17
CA SER A 233 0.86 -1.53 0.36
C SER A 233 0.97 -2.41 1.61
N ALA A 234 -0.18 -2.63 2.25
CA ALA A 234 -0.34 -3.61 3.31
C ALA A 234 0.11 -5.00 2.86
N SER A 235 0.56 -5.82 3.82
CA SER A 235 0.65 -7.26 3.62
C SER A 235 -0.75 -7.88 3.68
N ILE A 236 -0.94 -9.07 3.13
CA ILE A 236 -2.12 -9.90 3.38
C ILE A 236 -1.71 -11.05 4.30
N GLN A 237 -2.51 -11.36 5.32
CA GLN A 237 -2.29 -12.50 6.20
C GLN A 237 -3.52 -13.39 6.26
N SER A 238 -3.34 -14.69 6.04
CA SER A 238 -4.42 -15.67 6.14
C SER A 238 -3.86 -17.09 6.26
N ARG A 239 -4.43 -17.89 7.16
CA ARG A 239 -4.15 -19.31 7.38
C ARG A 239 -2.66 -19.61 7.56
N GLY A 240 -1.99 -18.81 8.38
CA GLY A 240 -0.55 -18.96 8.65
C GLY A 240 0.34 -18.63 7.45
N LEU A 241 -0.17 -17.88 6.47
CA LEU A 241 0.59 -17.39 5.32
C LEU A 241 0.52 -15.87 5.23
N LEU A 242 1.55 -15.29 4.62
CA LEU A 242 1.71 -13.85 4.39
C LEU A 242 2.04 -13.59 2.93
N TRP A 243 1.46 -12.55 2.34
CA TRP A 243 1.80 -12.05 1.01
C TRP A 243 2.16 -10.57 1.08
N ASN A 244 3.22 -10.19 0.38
CA ASN A 244 3.53 -8.80 0.06
C ASN A 244 4.31 -8.74 -1.26
N VAL A 245 4.38 -7.57 -1.86
CA VAL A 245 5.01 -7.31 -3.15
C VAL A 245 5.71 -5.95 -3.11
N HIS A 246 6.87 -5.85 -3.74
CA HIS A 246 7.58 -4.58 -3.92
C HIS A 246 8.32 -4.54 -5.24
N THR A 247 8.80 -3.35 -5.60
CA THR A 247 9.65 -3.16 -6.77
C THR A 247 11.12 -3.43 -6.45
N ILE A 248 11.79 -4.12 -7.36
CA ILE A 248 13.24 -4.37 -7.31
C ILE A 248 13.87 -4.02 -8.64
N ASN A 249 15.20 -3.87 -8.64
CA ASN A 249 16.00 -3.98 -9.85
C ASN A 249 16.22 -5.45 -10.22
N GLN A 250 15.90 -5.80 -11.46
CA GLN A 250 16.28 -7.08 -12.05
C GLN A 250 16.78 -6.82 -13.47
N SER A 251 18.09 -7.04 -13.66
CA SER A 251 18.75 -6.84 -14.95
C SER A 251 18.53 -5.44 -15.57
N GLY A 252 18.45 -4.40 -14.73
CA GLY A 252 18.26 -3.01 -15.17
C GLY A 252 16.80 -2.60 -15.42
N PHE A 253 15.84 -3.47 -15.09
CA PHE A 253 14.41 -3.19 -15.16
C PHE A 253 13.80 -3.08 -13.76
N ALA A 254 12.81 -2.20 -13.61
CA ALA A 254 11.93 -2.24 -12.46
C ALA A 254 11.03 -3.47 -12.58
N ARG A 255 11.03 -4.34 -11.57
CA ARG A 255 10.18 -5.54 -11.53
C ARG A 255 9.43 -5.61 -10.21
N ALA A 256 8.17 -6.03 -10.24
CA ALA A 256 7.47 -6.44 -9.03
C ALA A 256 7.96 -7.83 -8.61
N ARG A 257 8.31 -8.01 -7.34
CA ARG A 257 8.60 -9.32 -6.74
C ARG A 257 7.58 -9.62 -5.66
N LEU A 258 6.75 -10.63 -5.91
CA LEU A 258 5.77 -11.18 -4.99
C LEU A 258 6.43 -12.22 -4.09
N TYR A 259 6.08 -12.17 -2.80
CA TYR A 259 6.43 -13.17 -1.81
C TYR A 259 5.19 -13.87 -1.28
N ARG A 260 5.29 -15.19 -1.08
CA ARG A 260 4.46 -15.93 -0.11
C ARG A 260 5.37 -16.44 0.99
N LEU A 261 5.08 -16.07 2.23
CA LEU A 261 5.87 -16.40 3.40
C LEU A 261 5.04 -17.27 4.34
N THR A 262 5.67 -18.25 4.99
CA THR A 262 5.01 -19.09 5.97
C THR A 262 5.16 -18.49 7.37
N ASN A 263 4.04 -18.32 8.06
CA ASN A 263 3.92 -17.70 9.37
C ASN A 263 3.63 -18.72 10.49
N ALA A 264 4.30 -19.88 10.43
CA ALA A 264 4.02 -21.02 11.32
C ALA A 264 4.99 -21.15 12.50
N SER A 265 6.13 -20.44 12.49
CA SER A 265 7.14 -20.50 13.55
C SER A 265 7.42 -19.13 14.13
N THR A 266 7.67 -19.09 15.45
CA THR A 266 8.07 -17.90 16.20
C THR A 266 9.57 -17.84 16.48
N THR A 267 10.29 -18.93 16.24
CA THR A 267 11.72 -19.11 16.58
C THR A 267 12.61 -19.33 15.35
N VAL A 268 12.02 -19.69 14.20
CA VAL A 268 12.74 -19.95 12.96
C VAL A 268 12.05 -19.20 11.81
N SER A 269 12.84 -18.68 10.89
CA SER A 269 12.36 -18.12 9.62
C SER A 269 12.41 -19.17 8.52
N PRO A 270 11.27 -19.75 8.11
CA PRO A 270 11.26 -20.57 6.92
C PRO A 270 11.64 -19.73 5.70
N ALA A 271 12.27 -20.35 4.71
CA ALA A 271 12.41 -19.74 3.40
C ALA A 271 11.00 -19.40 2.82
N PRO A 272 10.89 -18.37 1.97
CA PRO A 272 9.65 -18.07 1.26
C PRO A 272 9.12 -19.33 0.56
N SER A 273 7.84 -19.61 0.74
CA SER A 273 7.18 -20.74 0.08
C SER A 273 6.81 -20.44 -1.36
N LEU A 274 6.97 -19.19 -1.81
CA LEU A 274 6.94 -18.76 -3.20
C LEU A 274 7.65 -17.41 -3.36
N ILE A 275 8.38 -17.26 -4.46
CA ILE A 275 8.86 -15.98 -4.98
C ILE A 275 8.48 -15.95 -6.46
N PHE A 276 7.80 -14.89 -6.89
CA PHE A 276 7.35 -14.74 -8.26
C PHE A 276 7.56 -13.31 -8.74
N THR A 277 7.97 -13.13 -9.99
CA THR A 277 8.24 -11.82 -10.59
C THR A 277 7.41 -11.68 -11.87
N PRO A 278 6.17 -11.18 -11.79
CA PRO A 278 5.32 -11.05 -12.97
C PRO A 278 5.87 -10.04 -13.97
N PHE A 279 5.70 -10.36 -15.26
CA PHE A 279 5.97 -9.46 -16.37
C PHE A 279 4.99 -9.76 -17.51
N THR A 280 4.72 -8.77 -18.36
CA THR A 280 3.95 -8.92 -19.61
C THR A 280 4.86 -9.16 -20.81
N THR A 281 6.08 -8.65 -20.75
CA THR A 281 7.14 -8.87 -21.74
C THR A 281 8.50 -8.67 -21.07
N VAL A 282 9.54 -9.30 -21.59
CA VAL A 282 10.90 -9.18 -21.03
C VAL A 282 11.45 -7.74 -21.04
N LYS A 283 10.82 -6.83 -21.79
CA LYS A 283 11.23 -5.42 -21.96
C LYS A 283 10.36 -4.41 -21.21
N ASP A 284 9.36 -4.85 -20.43
CA ASP A 284 8.59 -3.92 -19.63
C ASP A 284 9.37 -3.44 -18.41
N ASP A 285 8.84 -2.45 -17.72
CA ASP A 285 9.15 -2.10 -16.34
C ASP A 285 7.83 -2.22 -15.57
N ILE A 286 7.81 -2.99 -14.48
CA ILE A 286 6.65 -3.22 -13.61
C ILE A 286 6.98 -2.68 -12.21
N PHE A 287 6.28 -1.63 -11.79
CA PHE A 287 6.58 -0.94 -10.54
C PHE A 287 5.33 -0.38 -9.88
N ASN A 288 5.47 0.13 -8.67
CA ASN A 288 4.35 0.52 -7.82
C ASN A 288 3.35 -0.62 -7.57
N PRO A 289 3.78 -1.85 -7.20
CA PRO A 289 2.85 -2.95 -7.02
C PRO A 289 2.12 -2.93 -5.65
N SER A 290 0.90 -3.45 -5.66
CA SER A 290 0.14 -3.83 -4.47
C SER A 290 -0.50 -5.19 -4.68
N VAL A 291 -0.72 -5.97 -3.61
CA VAL A 291 -1.24 -7.34 -3.70
C VAL A 291 -2.48 -7.55 -2.85
N ALA A 292 -3.41 -8.38 -3.33
CA ALA A 292 -4.50 -8.92 -2.53
C ALA A 292 -4.77 -10.39 -2.88
N THR A 293 -5.12 -11.19 -1.86
CA THR A 293 -5.72 -12.51 -2.03
C THR A 293 -6.87 -12.65 -1.04
N GLY A 294 -7.90 -13.42 -1.40
CA GLY A 294 -9.11 -13.54 -0.57
C GLY A 294 -8.95 -14.53 0.59
N SER A 295 -7.95 -15.41 0.52
CA SER A 295 -7.77 -16.51 1.46
C SER A 295 -6.36 -17.10 1.35
N GLY A 296 -5.88 -17.72 2.42
CA GLY A 296 -4.68 -18.56 2.39
C GLY A 296 -4.92 -20.00 1.99
N LEU A 297 -6.12 -20.36 1.53
CA LEU A 297 -6.35 -21.63 0.87
C LEU A 297 -5.44 -21.77 -0.36
N VAL A 298 -4.91 -22.97 -0.57
CA VAL A 298 -4.13 -23.29 -1.77
C VAL A 298 -4.98 -23.01 -3.01
N ASN A 299 -4.38 -22.36 -4.00
CA ASN A 299 -5.01 -21.96 -5.25
C ASN A 299 -6.11 -20.91 -5.11
N ALA A 300 -6.24 -20.21 -3.97
CA ALA A 300 -7.14 -19.07 -3.93
C ALA A 300 -6.68 -17.97 -4.92
N PRO A 301 -7.60 -17.20 -5.49
CA PRO A 301 -7.26 -16.09 -6.37
C PRO A 301 -6.32 -15.08 -5.69
N ILE A 302 -5.34 -14.61 -6.45
CA ILE A 302 -4.44 -13.51 -6.06
C ILE A 302 -4.39 -12.48 -7.19
N PHE A 303 -4.32 -11.22 -6.81
CA PHE A 303 -4.30 -10.09 -7.72
C PHE A 303 -3.15 -9.15 -7.38
N ILE A 304 -2.51 -8.60 -8.40
CA ILE A 304 -1.47 -7.57 -8.25
C ILE A 304 -1.83 -6.39 -9.14
N THR A 305 -1.93 -5.19 -8.58
CA THR A 305 -2.06 -3.95 -9.35
C THR A 305 -0.70 -3.30 -9.44
N ALA A 306 -0.27 -2.85 -10.62
CA ALA A 306 1.02 -2.20 -10.82
C ALA A 306 0.95 -1.15 -11.94
N THR A 307 1.96 -0.28 -12.00
CA THR A 307 2.27 0.52 -13.18
C THR A 307 3.16 -0.28 -14.11
N ARG A 308 2.89 -0.21 -15.42
CA ARG A 308 3.70 -0.83 -16.47
C ARG A 308 4.13 0.20 -17.50
N THR A 309 5.41 0.21 -17.88
CA THR A 309 5.91 0.93 -19.09
C THR A 309 6.65 -0.04 -20.00
N VAL A 310 6.74 0.25 -21.30
CA VAL A 310 7.65 -0.46 -22.23
C VAL A 310 8.39 0.53 -23.10
N ARG A 311 9.67 0.71 -22.79
CA ARG A 311 10.56 1.66 -23.49
C ARG A 311 10.72 1.42 -24.98
N THR A 312 10.47 0.21 -25.48
CA THR A 312 10.65 -0.13 -26.90
C THR A 312 9.38 -0.06 -27.74
N ILE A 313 8.22 0.22 -27.14
CA ILE A 313 6.95 0.31 -27.86
C ILE A 313 6.59 1.80 -27.97
N PRO A 314 6.56 2.40 -29.17
CA PRO A 314 6.23 3.80 -29.31
C PRO A 314 4.75 4.08 -28.99
N GLY A 315 4.46 5.32 -28.62
CA GLY A 315 3.10 5.81 -28.41
C GLY A 315 2.41 5.26 -27.16
N PRO A 316 1.06 5.37 -27.08
CA PRO A 316 0.28 5.02 -25.89
C PRO A 316 0.49 3.61 -25.36
N SER A 317 0.80 2.64 -26.23
CA SER A 317 1.00 1.23 -25.86
C SER A 317 2.29 0.97 -25.06
N GLY A 318 3.26 1.88 -25.09
CA GLY A 318 4.47 1.81 -24.25
C GLY A 318 4.49 2.80 -23.08
N ASN A 319 3.56 3.77 -23.06
CA ASN A 319 3.41 4.70 -21.95
C ASN A 319 2.99 3.98 -20.66
N ALA A 320 2.99 4.70 -19.54
CA ALA A 320 2.55 4.17 -18.25
C ALA A 320 1.11 3.66 -18.32
N LEU A 321 0.90 2.42 -17.89
CA LEU A 321 -0.38 1.71 -17.89
C LEU A 321 -0.65 1.23 -16.46
N MET A 322 -1.86 1.48 -15.96
CA MET A 322 -2.37 0.69 -14.83
C MET A 322 -2.63 -0.74 -15.34
N LEU A 323 -1.91 -1.69 -14.77
CA LEU A 323 -1.96 -3.11 -15.10
C LEU A 323 -2.45 -3.88 -13.87
N MET A 324 -3.27 -4.90 -14.10
CA MET A 324 -3.63 -5.88 -13.07
C MET A 324 -3.22 -7.28 -13.52
N PHE A 325 -2.47 -7.98 -12.67
CA PHE A 325 -2.23 -9.41 -12.81
C PHE A 325 -3.22 -10.19 -11.97
N SER A 326 -3.66 -11.35 -12.46
CA SER A 326 -4.48 -12.30 -11.71
C SER A 326 -3.93 -13.71 -11.88
N GLY A 327 -3.88 -14.48 -10.80
CA GLY A 327 -3.45 -15.87 -10.85
C GLY A 327 -3.83 -16.64 -9.59
N LEU A 328 -3.13 -17.75 -9.36
CA LEU A 328 -3.32 -18.58 -8.17
C LEU A 328 -2.26 -18.24 -7.11
N ASN A 329 -2.67 -18.08 -5.85
CA ASN A 329 -1.81 -17.64 -4.74
C ASN A 329 -0.67 -18.63 -4.38
N ALA A 330 -0.61 -19.78 -5.04
CA ALA A 330 0.36 -20.84 -4.85
C ALA A 330 1.25 -21.09 -6.08
N SER A 331 1.01 -20.42 -7.20
CA SER A 331 1.75 -20.66 -8.44
C SER A 331 2.80 -19.60 -8.73
N ALA A 332 4.03 -20.06 -8.96
CA ALA A 332 5.10 -19.26 -9.56
C ALA A 332 5.24 -19.51 -11.08
N ASN A 333 4.38 -20.35 -11.66
CA ASN A 333 4.37 -20.63 -13.09
C ASN A 333 3.63 -19.50 -13.80
N GLY A 334 4.33 -18.76 -14.68
CA GLY A 334 3.75 -17.65 -15.42
C GLY A 334 2.54 -18.03 -16.29
N ALA A 335 2.39 -19.29 -16.68
CA ALA A 335 1.23 -19.78 -17.43
C ALA A 335 -0.08 -19.74 -16.61
N ASP A 336 0.00 -19.70 -15.28
CA ASP A 336 -1.16 -19.62 -14.38
C ASP A 336 -1.57 -18.18 -14.08
N TRP A 337 -0.96 -17.20 -14.76
CA TRP A 337 -1.17 -15.78 -14.54
C TRP A 337 -1.65 -15.10 -15.83
N ALA A 338 -2.70 -14.30 -15.69
CA ALA A 338 -3.17 -13.37 -16.70
C ALA A 338 -2.73 -11.93 -16.34
N ALA A 339 -2.73 -11.06 -17.34
CA ALA A 339 -2.40 -9.65 -17.18
C ALA A 339 -3.35 -8.78 -18.02
N ASP A 340 -4.05 -7.86 -17.37
CA ASP A 340 -5.07 -7.01 -17.97
C ASP A 340 -4.67 -5.53 -17.88
N GLY A 341 -4.56 -4.89 -19.04
CA GLY A 341 -4.36 -3.46 -19.12
C GLY A 341 -5.65 -2.71 -18.78
N ILE A 342 -5.69 -2.01 -17.65
CA ILE A 342 -6.88 -1.31 -17.17
C ILE A 342 -7.00 0.09 -17.77
N ARG A 343 -5.93 0.88 -17.66
CA ARG A 343 -5.94 2.28 -18.13
C ARG A 343 -4.57 2.75 -18.58
N ALA A 344 -4.42 2.94 -19.89
CA ALA A 344 -3.20 3.48 -20.48
C ALA A 344 -3.14 5.00 -20.34
N SER A 345 -1.94 5.51 -20.12
CA SER A 345 -1.64 6.94 -20.19
C SER A 345 -1.67 7.41 -21.64
N ALA A 346 -2.42 8.47 -21.90
CA ALA A 346 -2.55 9.04 -23.24
C ALA A 346 -1.22 9.58 -23.78
N VAL A 347 -0.37 10.12 -22.89
CA VAL A 347 0.96 10.63 -23.21
C VAL A 347 1.98 10.18 -22.17
N ALA A 348 3.25 10.08 -22.57
CA ALA A 348 4.35 9.87 -21.64
C ALA A 348 4.50 11.09 -20.73
N ILE A 349 4.84 10.88 -19.46
CA ILE A 349 5.16 11.99 -18.56
C ILE A 349 6.44 12.68 -19.02
N ALA A 350 6.41 14.01 -18.97
CA ALA A 350 7.56 14.90 -19.01
C ALA A 350 7.38 16.00 -17.93
N THR A 351 8.36 16.90 -17.80
CA THR A 351 8.18 18.11 -16.99
C THR A 351 7.26 19.12 -17.69
N ALA A 352 6.76 20.11 -16.94
CA ALA A 352 5.88 21.17 -17.47
C ALA A 352 6.48 21.95 -18.64
N SER A 353 7.82 22.06 -18.70
CA SER A 353 8.58 22.75 -19.75
C SER A 353 9.09 21.82 -20.86
N GLY A 354 8.69 20.54 -20.87
CA GLY A 354 9.23 19.54 -21.81
C GLY A 354 10.69 19.14 -21.54
N THR A 355 11.30 19.65 -20.48
CA THR A 355 12.66 19.33 -20.06
C THR A 355 12.72 17.91 -19.46
N THR A 356 13.86 17.25 -19.60
CA THR A 356 14.07 15.91 -19.05
C THR A 356 14.09 15.91 -17.52
N CYS A 357 13.28 15.05 -16.90
CA CYS A 357 13.31 14.85 -15.44
C CYS A 357 14.47 13.95 -15.00
N ASN A 358 15.12 13.27 -15.96
CA ASN A 358 16.27 12.40 -15.70
C ASN A 358 17.52 13.15 -15.20
N THR A 359 17.53 14.49 -15.29
CA THR A 359 18.61 15.36 -14.79
C THR A 359 18.24 16.11 -13.51
N SER A 360 17.03 15.87 -12.98
CA SER A 360 16.63 16.44 -11.69
C SER A 360 17.46 15.85 -10.56
N SER A 361 17.39 16.43 -9.35
CA SER A 361 18.04 15.84 -8.17
C SER A 361 17.56 14.42 -7.83
N ARG A 362 16.41 14.01 -8.36
CA ARG A 362 15.87 12.64 -8.25
C ARG A 362 16.32 11.71 -9.38
N LEU A 363 16.84 12.26 -10.47
CA LEU A 363 17.20 11.55 -11.70
C LEU A 363 16.03 10.79 -12.37
N VAL A 364 14.80 11.08 -11.96
CA VAL A 364 13.55 10.48 -12.45
C VAL A 364 12.41 11.51 -12.40
N CYS A 365 11.37 11.27 -13.18
CA CYS A 365 10.09 11.97 -13.12
C CYS A 365 9.31 11.45 -11.93
N ARG A 366 8.77 12.37 -11.12
CA ARG A 366 7.82 11.98 -10.10
C ARG A 366 6.63 11.23 -10.72
N TRP A 367 6.39 10.05 -10.19
CA TRP A 367 5.24 9.20 -10.48
C TRP A 367 4.74 8.66 -9.14
N GLY A 368 3.48 8.22 -9.07
CA GLY A 368 2.83 7.96 -7.78
C GLY A 368 3.62 7.06 -6.84
N ASP A 369 3.34 7.17 -5.55
CA ASP A 369 4.05 6.40 -4.50
C ASP A 369 3.38 5.08 -4.17
N TYR A 370 2.10 4.96 -4.55
CA TYR A 370 1.19 4.00 -3.95
C TYR A 370 0.29 3.38 -4.98
N SER A 371 -0.05 2.14 -4.76
CA SER A 371 -1.16 1.46 -5.41
C SER A 371 -1.99 0.72 -4.37
N SER A 372 -3.18 0.30 -4.75
CA SER A 372 -4.03 -0.53 -3.91
C SER A 372 -4.63 -1.66 -4.73
N THR A 373 -4.64 -2.85 -4.15
CA THR A 373 -5.37 -4.01 -4.67
C THR A 373 -6.23 -4.53 -3.55
N GLN A 374 -7.47 -4.89 -3.84
CA GLN A 374 -8.38 -5.53 -2.90
C GLN A 374 -9.16 -6.63 -3.62
N VAL A 375 -9.54 -7.69 -2.91
CA VAL A 375 -10.49 -8.68 -3.44
C VAL A 375 -11.89 -8.14 -3.25
N ASP A 376 -12.73 -8.20 -4.29
CA ASP A 376 -14.13 -7.77 -4.20
C ASP A 376 -14.81 -8.46 -2.98
N PRO A 377 -15.46 -7.71 -2.08
CA PRO A 377 -16.18 -8.31 -0.97
C PRO A 377 -17.34 -9.22 -1.38
N LEU A 378 -17.88 -9.07 -2.59
CA LEU A 378 -18.98 -9.92 -3.10
C LEU A 378 -18.52 -11.05 -4.04
N SER A 379 -17.26 -11.05 -4.46
CA SER A 379 -16.72 -12.11 -5.33
C SER A 379 -15.24 -12.35 -5.02
N SER A 380 -14.93 -13.51 -4.45
CA SER A 380 -13.53 -13.90 -4.18
C SER A 380 -12.70 -14.10 -5.45
N GLY A 381 -13.37 -14.34 -6.59
CA GLY A 381 -12.76 -14.47 -7.92
C GLY A 381 -12.47 -13.13 -8.61
N ARG A 382 -12.83 -11.99 -7.99
CA ARG A 382 -12.64 -10.66 -8.56
C ARG A 382 -11.65 -9.82 -7.77
N GLY A 383 -10.69 -9.24 -8.47
CA GLY A 383 -9.78 -8.22 -7.95
C GLY A 383 -10.26 -6.82 -8.32
N LEU A 384 -10.09 -5.88 -7.40
CA LEU A 384 -10.24 -4.44 -7.61
C LEU A 384 -8.86 -3.79 -7.45
N GLY A 385 -8.51 -2.87 -8.35
CA GLY A 385 -7.22 -2.20 -8.36
C GLY A 385 -7.35 -0.68 -8.48
N TRP A 386 -6.35 0.02 -7.93
CA TRP A 386 -6.16 1.46 -8.10
C TRP A 386 -4.69 1.78 -8.34
N ASN A 387 -4.41 2.54 -9.40
CA ASN A 387 -3.06 3.02 -9.71
C ASN A 387 -3.10 4.31 -10.52
N GLN A 388 -1.94 4.93 -10.69
CA GLN A 388 -1.82 6.18 -11.42
C GLN A 388 -1.87 6.00 -12.94
N PHE A 389 -2.36 7.02 -13.62
CA PHE A 389 -2.22 7.19 -15.06
C PHE A 389 -2.10 8.69 -15.40
N ASN A 390 -1.55 8.98 -16.58
CA ASN A 390 -1.53 10.32 -17.14
C ASN A 390 -2.77 10.51 -18.07
N PRO A 391 -3.72 11.40 -17.70
CA PRO A 391 -4.97 11.56 -18.44
C PRO A 391 -4.82 12.28 -19.78
N GLY A 392 -3.71 12.99 -20.04
CA GLY A 392 -3.54 13.70 -21.30
C GLY A 392 -2.48 14.79 -21.31
N PRO A 393 -2.35 15.50 -22.45
CA PRO A 393 -1.46 16.65 -22.61
C PRO A 393 -1.64 17.69 -21.49
N GLY A 394 -0.56 18.35 -21.09
CA GLY A 394 -0.55 19.30 -19.97
C GLY A 394 -0.43 18.65 -18.59
N THR A 395 -0.48 17.32 -18.51
CA THR A 395 -0.09 16.59 -17.31
C THR A 395 1.44 16.53 -17.20
N THR A 396 1.91 16.81 -15.99
CA THR A 396 3.29 16.86 -15.53
C THR A 396 3.49 15.78 -14.47
N GLN A 397 4.72 15.64 -13.98
CA GLN A 397 5.08 14.73 -12.89
C GLN A 397 4.34 14.97 -11.54
N PHE A 398 3.54 16.02 -11.40
CA PHE A 398 2.83 16.36 -10.15
C PHE A 398 1.29 16.48 -10.26
N ASN A 399 0.68 16.13 -11.39
CA ASN A 399 -0.77 16.24 -11.61
C ASN A 399 -1.35 15.05 -12.39
N TRP A 400 -0.77 13.87 -12.23
CA TRP A 400 -1.34 12.59 -12.66
C TRP A 400 -2.67 12.29 -11.95
N ALA A 401 -3.45 11.35 -12.50
CA ALA A 401 -4.75 10.93 -11.99
C ALA A 401 -4.71 9.49 -11.48
N THR A 402 -5.71 9.09 -10.70
CA THR A 402 -5.91 7.70 -10.26
C THR A 402 -6.97 7.05 -11.13
N ALA A 403 -6.67 5.87 -11.67
CA ALA A 403 -7.63 4.99 -12.29
C ALA A 403 -8.05 3.90 -11.30
N SER A 404 -9.24 3.36 -11.51
CA SER A 404 -9.68 2.12 -10.89
C SER A 404 -10.09 1.11 -11.96
N GLY A 405 -9.95 -0.17 -11.64
CA GLY A 405 -10.38 -1.26 -12.51
C GLY A 405 -10.68 -2.52 -11.73
N GLN A 406 -11.25 -3.49 -12.43
CA GLN A 406 -11.53 -4.81 -11.91
C GLN A 406 -11.11 -5.88 -12.91
N VAL A 407 -10.70 -7.03 -12.39
CA VAL A 407 -10.37 -8.22 -13.18
C VAL A 407 -11.01 -9.43 -12.53
N ASP A 408 -11.55 -10.33 -13.35
CA ASP A 408 -12.08 -11.61 -12.91
C ASP A 408 -11.06 -12.69 -13.24
N LEU A 409 -10.76 -13.56 -12.27
CA LEU A 409 -9.94 -14.74 -12.52
C LEU A 409 -10.79 -15.78 -13.28
N ASN A 410 -10.63 -15.84 -14.59
CA ASN A 410 -11.37 -16.76 -15.48
C ASN A 410 -10.83 -18.20 -15.51
N LEU A 411 -10.04 -18.61 -14.51
CA LEU A 411 -9.60 -20.00 -14.39
C LEU A 411 -10.72 -20.84 -13.74
N PRO A 412 -10.89 -22.13 -14.10
CA PRO A 412 -11.85 -23.02 -13.46
C PRO A 412 -11.45 -23.23 -11.99
N PHE A 413 -11.92 -22.35 -11.12
CA PHE A 413 -11.81 -22.48 -9.68
C PHE A 413 -13.05 -23.22 -9.20
N ALA A 414 -12.87 -24.43 -8.66
CA ALA A 414 -13.92 -25.07 -7.87
C ALA A 414 -14.20 -24.12 -6.69
N PRO A 415 -15.43 -23.60 -6.50
CA PRO A 415 -15.71 -22.69 -5.40
C PRO A 415 -15.29 -23.37 -4.11
N ALA A 416 -14.31 -22.81 -3.42
CA ALA A 416 -14.09 -23.13 -2.02
C ALA A 416 -15.43 -22.88 -1.34
N GLN A 417 -16.04 -23.92 -0.78
CA GLN A 417 -17.26 -23.78 0.00
C GLN A 417 -17.02 -22.63 0.97
N GLN A 418 -17.78 -21.54 0.80
CA GLN A 418 -17.93 -20.57 1.86
C GLN A 418 -18.47 -21.36 3.04
N ALA A 419 -17.61 -21.65 4.01
CA ALA A 419 -18.07 -22.05 5.32
C ALA A 419 -18.89 -20.87 5.82
N ALA A 420 -20.21 -20.98 5.70
CA ALA A 420 -21.15 -20.19 6.46
C ALA A 420 -20.91 -20.56 7.93
N GLY A 421 -20.10 -19.76 8.62
CA GLY A 421 -19.75 -19.95 10.02
C GLY A 421 -18.25 -19.91 10.24
N GLU A 422 -17.76 -18.74 10.65
CA GLU A 422 -16.73 -18.53 11.69
C GLU A 422 -16.50 -17.03 11.93
#